data_AF-A0A9D4LG25-F1
#
_entry.id   AF-A0A9D4LG25-F1
#
_cell.length_a   1.000
_cell.length_b   1.000
_cell.length_c   1.000
_cell.angle_alpha   90.00
_cell.angle_beta   90.00
_cell.angle_gamma   90.00
#
_symmetry.space_group_name_H-M   'P 1'
#
loop_
_entity.id
_entity.type
_entity.pdbx_description
1 polymer ?
#
loop_
_entity_poly.entity_id
_entity_poly.type
_entity_poly.pdbx_seq_one_letter_code
_entity_poly.pdbx_strand_id
1 'polypeptide(L)'
;MDTWDRVLPIQMTPDSPTNAPLECASRCIGYAFSGVESVDECFCGTVLPTWLMLRPDSECNSACPGNSALICGGVWRISVYSN
;
A
#
# COMPACT_ATOMS: atom_id res chain seq x y z
N MET A 1 -19.76 -9.28 -0.58
CA MET A 1 -19.07 -7.99 -0.79
C MET A 1 -17.96 -7.96 0.24
N ASP A 2 -16.71 -7.75 -0.19
CA ASP A 2 -15.52 -7.88 0.67
C ASP A 2 -15.67 -7.03 1.94
N THR A 3 -16.00 -7.66 3.06
CA THR A 3 -16.18 -7.01 4.37
C THR A 3 -15.10 -7.49 5.33
N TRP A 4 -13.83 -7.49 4.90
CA TRP A 4 -12.69 -7.71 5.78
C TRP A 4 -11.87 -6.43 5.90
N ASP A 5 -11.68 -5.99 7.14
CA ASP A 5 -11.00 -4.75 7.52
C ASP A 5 -9.62 -4.66 6.88
N ARG A 6 -9.53 -3.93 5.76
CA ARG A 6 -8.24 -3.62 5.14
C ARG A 6 -7.41 -2.80 6.12
N VAL A 7 -6.11 -3.06 6.11
CA VAL A 7 -5.12 -2.34 6.91
C VAL A 7 -5.23 -0.83 6.70
N LEU A 8 -5.40 -0.40 5.44
CA LEU A 8 -5.77 0.96 5.06
C LEU A 8 -7.10 0.89 4.31
N PRO A 9 -8.17 1.56 4.77
CA PRO A 9 -9.52 1.30 4.29
C PRO A 9 -9.88 1.97 2.96
N ILE A 10 -9.13 2.99 2.53
CA ILE A 10 -9.48 3.78 1.34
C ILE A 10 -8.62 3.34 0.16
N GLN A 11 -9.21 2.65 -0.82
CA GLN A 11 -8.53 2.33 -2.07
C GLN A 11 -8.59 3.52 -3.03
N MET A 12 -7.43 4.03 -3.45
CA MET A 12 -7.34 5.11 -4.44
C MET A 12 -7.28 4.59 -5.87
N THR A 13 -6.51 3.52 -6.10
CA THR A 13 -6.40 2.87 -7.41
C THR A 13 -6.30 1.36 -7.24
N PRO A 14 -7.15 0.58 -7.93
CA PRO A 14 -7.10 -0.88 -7.88
C PRO A 14 -6.12 -1.51 -8.88
N ASP A 15 -5.65 -0.76 -9.88
CA ASP A 15 -4.68 -1.22 -10.88
C ASP A 15 -4.00 0.03 -11.47
N SER A 16 -2.85 0.42 -10.90
CA SER A 16 -2.07 1.58 -11.33
C SER A 16 -0.77 1.13 -12.00
N PRO A 17 -0.61 1.35 -13.34
CA PRO A 17 0.60 0.94 -14.05
C PRO A 17 1.83 1.76 -13.68
N THR A 18 1.65 2.84 -12.92
CA THR A 18 2.71 3.70 -12.41
C THR A 18 2.79 3.67 -10.88
N ASN A 19 2.20 2.65 -10.23
CA ASN A 19 2.23 2.53 -8.78
C ASN A 19 3.68 2.53 -8.27
N ALA A 20 3.90 3.34 -7.23
CA ALA A 20 5.15 3.46 -6.51
C ALA A 20 4.84 4.15 -5.16
N PRO A 21 5.65 3.95 -4.09
CA PRO A 21 5.37 4.54 -2.78
C PRO A 21 5.12 6.06 -2.83
N LEU A 22 5.99 6.82 -3.50
CA LEU A 22 5.86 8.27 -3.60
C LEU A 22 4.64 8.70 -4.43
N GLU A 23 4.30 7.94 -5.47
CA GLU A 23 3.12 8.21 -6.30
C GLU A 23 1.82 7.85 -5.57
N CYS A 24 1.82 6.81 -4.74
CA CYS A 24 0.67 6.51 -3.88
C CYS A 24 0.52 7.58 -2.78
N ALA A 25 1.61 8.00 -2.15
CA ALA A 25 1.60 9.09 -1.17
C ALA A 25 1.07 10.41 -1.76
N SER A 26 1.43 10.75 -3.00
CA SER A 26 0.92 11.95 -3.69
C SER A 26 -0.59 11.91 -3.95
N ARG A 27 -1.17 10.70 -4.07
CA ARG A 27 -2.62 10.50 -4.18
C ARG A 27 -3.30 10.58 -2.81
N CYS A 28 -2.63 10.15 -1.75
CA CYS A 28 -3.12 10.15 -0.38
C CYS A 28 -3.01 11.50 0.35
N ILE A 29 -3.04 12.63 -0.37
CA ILE A 29 -3.06 13.96 0.26
C ILE A 29 -4.26 14.09 1.20
N GLY A 30 -4.01 14.49 2.44
CA GLY A 30 -5.02 14.59 3.51
C GLY A 30 -5.16 13.34 4.37
N TYR A 31 -4.42 12.27 4.08
CA TYR A 31 -4.31 11.07 4.90
C TYR A 31 -2.93 10.98 5.56
N ALA A 32 -2.87 10.43 6.77
CA ALA A 32 -1.61 10.28 7.51
C ALA A 32 -0.71 9.16 6.95
N PHE A 33 -1.33 8.17 6.30
CA PHE A 33 -0.64 7.00 5.78
C PHE A 33 -1.08 6.71 4.35
N SER A 34 -0.11 6.26 3.56
CA SER A 34 -0.31 5.63 2.26
C SER A 34 0.19 4.19 2.31
N GLY A 35 -0.28 3.35 1.40
CA GLY A 35 0.21 1.99 1.28
C GLY A 35 0.01 1.41 -0.09
N VAL A 36 0.96 0.58 -0.48
CA VAL A 36 0.99 -0.12 -1.77
C VAL A 36 0.87 -1.61 -1.52
N GLU A 37 -0.05 -2.25 -2.23
CA GLU A 37 -0.41 -3.67 -2.08
C GLU A 37 -0.47 -4.31 -3.45
N SER A 38 -0.17 -5.62 -3.51
CA SER A 38 -0.33 -6.46 -4.69
C SER A 38 0.24 -5.88 -5.99
N VAL A 39 1.38 -5.17 -5.93
CA VAL A 39 2.09 -4.51 -7.06
C VAL A 39 1.46 -3.17 -7.47
N ASP A 40 0.18 -3.14 -7.78
CA ASP A 40 -0.48 -2.07 -8.53
C ASP A 40 -1.60 -1.37 -7.75
N GLU A 41 -1.91 -1.82 -6.53
CA GLU A 41 -2.93 -1.20 -5.70
C GLU A 41 -2.33 -0.10 -4.80
N CYS A 42 -3.11 0.97 -4.59
CA CYS A 42 -2.79 2.08 -3.69
C CYS A 42 -3.92 2.34 -2.70
N PHE A 43 -3.57 2.48 -1.42
CA PHE A 43 -4.48 2.69 -0.31
C PHE A 43 -4.06 3.86 0.57
N CYS A 44 -5.03 4.48 1.24
CA CYS A 44 -4.83 5.55 2.20
C CYS A 44 -5.54 5.25 3.52
N GLY A 45 -5.04 5.84 4.61
CA GLY A 45 -5.69 5.79 5.92
C GLY A 45 -5.16 6.84 6.88
N THR A 46 -5.89 7.05 7.96
CA THR A 46 -5.53 8.02 9.01
C THR A 46 -5.01 7.36 10.29
N VAL A 47 -5.22 6.05 10.41
CA VAL A 47 -4.84 5.27 11.60
C VAL A 47 -3.65 4.40 11.25
N LEU A 48 -2.61 4.43 12.10
CA LEU A 48 -1.47 3.56 11.96
C LEU A 48 -1.91 2.11 12.25
N PRO A 49 -1.56 1.13 11.40
CA PRO A 49 -1.82 -0.27 11.68
C PRO A 49 -1.13 -0.74 12.95
N THR A 50 -1.76 -1.66 13.68
CA THR A 50 -1.16 -2.21 14.89
C THR A 50 0.07 -3.06 14.55
N TRP A 51 1.06 -3.10 15.44
CA TRP A 51 2.24 -3.97 15.29
C TRP A 51 1.89 -5.46 15.20
N LEU A 52 0.70 -5.87 15.66
CA LEU A 52 0.21 -7.25 15.53
C LEU A 52 -0.06 -7.66 14.08
N MET A 53 -0.16 -6.69 13.16
CA MET A 53 -0.37 -6.93 11.73
C MET A 53 0.94 -6.96 10.94
N LEU A 54 2.09 -6.72 11.58
CA LEU A 54 3.39 -6.78 10.91
C LEU A 54 3.65 -8.18 10.35
N ARG A 55 4.16 -8.22 9.13
CA ARG A 55 4.57 -9.42 8.42
C ARG A 55 6.04 -9.30 8.03
N PRO A 56 6.74 -10.43 7.82
CA PRO A 56 8.11 -10.42 7.33
C PRO A 56 8.23 -9.65 6.00
N ASP A 57 9.29 -8.88 5.84
CA ASP A 57 9.57 -8.13 4.60
C ASP A 57 9.62 -9.03 3.36
N SER A 58 9.98 -10.32 3.53
CA SER A 58 9.96 -11.31 2.46
C SER A 58 8.56 -11.58 1.88
N GLU A 59 7.48 -11.23 2.58
CA GLU A 59 6.11 -11.32 2.08
C GLU A 59 5.67 -10.02 1.37
N CYS A 60 6.44 -8.92 1.55
CA CYS A 60 6.25 -7.63 0.91
C CYS A 60 7.40 -7.36 -0.06
N ASN A 61 7.60 -8.18 -1.09
CA ASN A 61 8.76 -8.11 -1.98
C ASN A 61 8.42 -7.94 -3.46
N SER A 62 7.19 -7.55 -3.78
CA SER A 62 6.75 -7.30 -5.14
C SER A 62 7.33 -6.00 -5.68
N ALA A 63 7.98 -6.05 -6.84
CA ALA A 63 8.53 -4.85 -7.48
C ALA A 63 7.40 -3.92 -7.98
N CYS A 64 7.59 -2.61 -7.83
CA CYS A 64 6.63 -1.62 -8.30
C CYS A 64 6.61 -1.47 -9.83
N PRO A 65 5.44 -1.29 -10.46
CA PRO A 65 5.34 -1.08 -11.90
C PRO A 65 5.87 0.30 -12.33
N GLY A 66 5.74 1.33 -11.48
CA GLY A 66 6.29 2.67 -11.74
C GLY A 66 7.80 2.78 -11.54
N ASN A 67 8.42 1.88 -10.76
CA ASN A 67 9.86 1.83 -10.54
C ASN A 67 10.26 0.46 -9.95
N SER A 68 10.85 -0.41 -10.76
CA SER A 68 11.21 -1.78 -10.35
C SER A 68 12.32 -1.87 -9.29
N ALA A 69 12.99 -0.76 -8.97
CA ALA A 69 13.92 -0.70 -7.84
C ALA A 69 13.21 -0.52 -6.47
N LEU A 70 11.90 -0.25 -6.48
CA LEU A 70 11.07 -0.07 -5.30
C LEU A 70 10.13 -1.25 -5.09
N ILE A 71 9.62 -1.36 -3.87
CA ILE A 71 8.75 -2.43 -3.41
C ILE A 71 7.32 -1.92 -3.21
N CYS A 72 6.35 -2.63 -3.78
CA CYS A 72 4.92 -2.32 -3.78
C CYS A 72 4.10 -3.44 -3.11
N GLY A 73 4.51 -3.78 -1.88
CA GLY A 73 3.82 -4.79 -1.09
C GLY A 73 4.04 -6.20 -1.61
N GLY A 74 2.98 -7.01 -1.58
CA GLY A 74 2.92 -8.38 -2.05
C GLY A 74 1.47 -8.82 -2.21
N VAL A 75 1.26 -10.05 -2.67
CA VAL A 75 -0.09 -10.62 -2.81
C VAL A 75 -0.74 -10.67 -1.41
N TRP A 76 -1.81 -9.89 -1.20
CA TRP A 76 -2.46 -9.70 0.11
C TRP A 76 -1.53 -9.13 1.21
N ARG A 77 -0.54 -8.34 0.81
CA ARG A 77 0.44 -7.73 1.71
C ARG A 77 0.66 -6.28 1.34
N ILE A 78 0.42 -5.39 2.29
CA ILE A 78 0.56 -3.95 2.10
C ILE A 78 1.86 -3.46 2.75
N SER A 79 2.62 -2.65 2.01
CA SER A 79 3.69 -1.83 2.58
C SER A 79 3.12 -0.46 2.93
N VAL A 80 3.21 -0.06 4.20
CA VAL A 80 2.61 1.17 4.72
C VAL A 80 3.68 2.22 4.99
N TYR A 81 3.41 3.45 4.58
CA TYR A 81 4.30 4.59 4.67
C TYR A 81 3.58 5.77 5.33
N SER A 82 4.30 6.57 6.12
CA SER A 82 3.81 7.85 6.63
C SER A 82 3.96 8.94 5.56
N ASN A 83 2.94 9.76 5.36
CA ASN A 83 2.96 10.91 4.44
C ASN A 83 3.55 12.17 5.06
#